data_AF-A0A4Q5RWK8-F1
#
_entry.id   AF-A0A4Q5RWK8-F1
#
_cell.length_a   1.000
_cell.length_b   1.000
_cell.length_c   1.000
_cell.angle_alpha   90.00
_cell.angle_beta   90.00
_cell.angle_gamma   90.00
#
_symmetry.space_group_name_H-M   'P 1'
#
loop_
_entity.id
_entity.type
_entity.pdbx_description
1 polymer ?
#
loop_
_entity_poly.entity_id
_entity_poly.type
_entity_poly.pdbx_seq_one_letter_code
_entity_poly.pdbx_strand_id
1 'polypeptide(L)' 'MGKPEAVILDARGVRIDSAERISRDFDLQRKMNPELSQAVGHIVLSWSARDKDKLNESVMVRVAQEYLEKMKILDT' A
#
# COMPACT_ATOMS: atom_id res chain seq x y z
N MET A 1 1.16 16.48 12.65
CA MET A 1 0.78 15.19 12.02
C MET A 1 1.80 14.89 10.94
N GLY A 2 2.44 13.73 10.98
CA GLY A 2 3.48 13.33 10.04
C GLY A 2 4.44 12.38 10.73
N LYS A 3 4.69 11.23 10.13
CA LYS A 3 5.79 10.34 10.48
C LYS A 3 6.90 10.62 9.48
N PRO A 4 7.84 11.55 9.77
CA PRO A 4 8.90 11.91 8.82
C PRO A 4 9.76 10.71 8.40
N GLU A 5 9.79 9.66 9.22
CA GLU A 5 10.43 8.38 8.95
C GLU A 5 9.65 7.45 8.00
N ALA A 6 8.40 7.79 7.64
CA ALA A 6 7.60 6.96 6.74
C ALA A 6 8.04 7.15 5.28
N VAL A 7 8.29 6.04 4.60
CA VAL A 7 8.69 5.99 3.20
C VAL A 7 7.80 5.04 2.42
N ILE A 8 7.63 5.30 1.13
CA ILE A 8 6.94 4.39 0.20
C ILE A 8 7.98 3.40 -0.32
N LEU A 9 7.75 2.11 -0.09
CA LEU A 9 8.65 1.04 -0.53
C LEU A 9 8.25 0.42 -1.87
N ASP A 10 6.95 0.38 -2.18
CA ASP A 10 6.39 -0.15 -3.43
C ASP A 10 5.07 0.56 -3.76
N ALA A 11 4.78 0.75 -5.03
CA ALA A 11 3.53 1.33 -5.52
C ALA A 11 3.25 0.91 -6.97
N ARG A 12 1.97 0.72 -7.30
CA ARG A 12 1.52 0.36 -8.65
C ARG A 12 0.36 1.26 -9.06
N GLY A 13 0.34 1.68 -10.32
CA GLY A 13 -0.79 2.44 -10.89
C GLY A 13 -1.00 3.87 -10.39
N VAL A 14 -0.15 4.39 -9.49
CA VAL A 14 -0.25 5.75 -8.93
C VAL A 14 1.09 6.48 -8.94
N ARG A 15 1.05 7.81 -8.98
CA ARG A 15 2.23 8.68 -8.85
C ARG A 15 2.56 8.90 -7.38
N ILE A 16 3.81 8.69 -6.99
CA ILE A 16 4.26 8.69 -5.58
C ILE A 16 4.98 9.96 -5.13
N ASP A 17 5.03 11.00 -5.96
CA ASP A 17 5.78 12.23 -5.66
C ASP A 17 5.09 13.13 -4.62
N SER A 18 3.79 12.96 -4.40
CA SER A 18 3.05 13.65 -3.34
C SER A 18 1.77 12.90 -2.95
N ALA A 19 1.37 13.04 -1.68
CA ALA A 19 0.10 12.50 -1.20
C ALA A 19 -1.11 13.02 -2.01
N GLU A 20 -1.08 14.29 -2.43
CA GLU A 20 -2.12 14.89 -3.25
C GLU A 20 -2.30 14.17 -4.59
N ARG A 21 -1.19 13.84 -5.28
CA ARG A 21 -1.25 13.11 -6.55
C ARG A 21 -1.67 11.66 -6.38
N ILE A 22 -1.21 10.98 -5.34
CA ILE A 22 -1.68 9.64 -4.98
C ILE A 22 -3.20 9.64 -4.81
N SER A 23 -3.74 10.58 -4.01
CA SER A 23 -5.19 10.71 -3.80
C SER A 23 -5.94 11.00 -5.10
N ARG A 24 -5.38 11.85 -5.97
CA ARG A 24 -5.99 12.16 -7.27
C ARG A 24 -6.01 10.94 -8.20
N ASP A 25 -4.95 10.13 -8.20
CA ASP A 25 -4.89 8.93 -9.04
C ASP A 25 -5.90 7.87 -8.57
N PHE A 26 -6.05 7.66 -7.26
CA PHE A 26 -7.12 6.80 -6.73
C PHE A 26 -8.53 7.29 -7.11
N ASP A 27 -8.79 8.60 -7.05
CA ASP A 27 -10.09 9.14 -7.45
C ASP A 27 -10.35 8.96 -8.96
N LEU A 28 -9.33 9.12 -9.80
CA LEU A 28 -9.43 8.85 -11.24
C LEU A 28 -9.77 7.38 -11.51
N GLN A 29 -9.05 6.44 -10.89
CA GLN A 29 -9.31 5.00 -11.03
C GLN A 29 -10.75 4.65 -10.59
N ARG A 30 -11.20 5.19 -9.46
CA ARG A 30 -12.58 5.03 -8.98
C ARG A 30 -13.62 5.54 -9.99
N LYS A 31 -13.39 6.72 -10.58
CA LYS A 31 -14.30 7.30 -11.59
C LYS A 31 -14.37 6.49 -12.88
N MET A 32 -13.31 5.76 -13.22
CA MET A 32 -13.29 4.86 -14.39
C MET A 32 -14.05 3.56 -14.14
N ASN A 33 -14.29 3.18 -12.89
CA ASN A 33 -15.07 1.99 -12.51
C ASN A 33 -16.23 2.38 -11.57
N PRO A 34 -17.33 2.94 -12.11
CA PRO A 34 -18.42 3.50 -11.30
C PRO A 34 -19.14 2.48 -10.40
N GLU A 35 -19.07 1.18 -10.72
CA GLU A 35 -19.63 0.10 -9.89
C GLU A 35 -18.77 -0.20 -8.64
N LEU A 36 -17.54 0.32 -8.58
CA LEU A 36 -16.63 0.14 -7.44
C LEU A 36 -17.01 1.10 -6.30
N SER A 37 -17.82 0.61 -5.37
CA SER A 37 -18.29 1.39 -4.21
C SER A 37 -17.18 1.71 -3.19
N GLN A 38 -16.18 0.83 -3.07
CA GLN A 38 -15.01 1.00 -2.19
C GLN A 38 -13.71 0.86 -2.99
N ALA A 39 -13.14 1.99 -3.40
CA ALA A 39 -11.93 2.01 -4.23
C ALA A 39 -10.61 1.93 -3.47
N VAL A 40 -10.64 2.05 -2.13
CA VAL A 40 -9.45 2.06 -1.28
C VAL A 40 -9.68 1.22 -0.04
N GLY A 41 -8.75 0.32 0.27
CA GLY A 41 -8.69 -0.44 1.51
C GLY A 41 -7.42 -0.12 2.30
N HIS A 42 -7.52 -0.05 3.63
CA HIS A 42 -6.38 0.14 4.52
C HIS A 42 -6.02 -1.18 5.22
N ILE A 43 -4.78 -1.64 5.06
CA ILE A 43 -4.24 -2.84 5.70
C ILE A 43 -2.99 -2.45 6.48
N VAL A 44 -2.88 -2.92 7.73
CA VAL A 44 -1.70 -2.69 8.57
C VAL A 44 -1.07 -4.04 8.89
N LEU A 45 0.18 -4.23 8.47
CA LEU A 45 1.02 -5.34 8.91
C LEU A 45 1.96 -4.80 10.00
N SER A 46 1.95 -5.44 11.16
CA SER A 46 2.76 -5.06 12.32
C SER A 46 3.72 -6.19 12.67
N TRP A 47 4.91 -5.84 13.13
CA TRP A 47 5.93 -6.80 13.53
C TRP A 47 6.29 -6.68 15.00
N SER A 48 6.70 -7.80 15.59
CA SER A 48 7.26 -7.82 16.93
C SER A 48 8.58 -7.04 16.95
N ALA A 49 8.81 -6.28 18.03
CA ALA A 49 10.08 -5.60 18.25
C ALA A 49 11.28 -6.58 18.30
N ARG A 50 11.04 -7.86 18.61
CA ARG A 50 12.06 -8.92 18.64
C ARG A 50 12.56 -9.33 17.25
N ASP A 51 11.78 -9.06 16.21
CA ASP A 51 12.13 -9.43 14.83
C ASP A 51 12.79 -8.27 14.08
N LYS A 52 13.11 -7.16 14.76
CA LYS A 52 13.68 -5.95 14.15
C LYS A 52 14.88 -6.24 13.24
N ASP A 53 15.80 -7.10 13.67
CA ASP A 53 17.02 -7.42 12.92
C ASP A 53 16.76 -8.29 11.67
N LYS A 54 15.56 -8.86 11.55
CA LYS A 54 15.12 -9.63 10.37
C LYS A 54 14.38 -8.75 9.35
N LEU A 55 14.06 -7.51 9.72
CA LEU A 55 13.29 -6.60 8.88
C LEU A 55 14.21 -5.72 8.05
N ASN A 56 13.96 -5.73 6.76
CA ASN A 56 14.48 -4.77 5.80
C ASN A 56 13.39 -4.50 4.75
N GLU A 57 13.62 -3.53 3.88
CA GLU A 57 12.63 -3.10 2.90
C GLU A 57 12.16 -4.24 1.98
N SER A 58 13.07 -5.09 1.51
CA SER A 58 12.72 -6.20 0.60
C SER A 58 11.88 -7.27 1.29
N VAL A 59 12.16 -7.56 2.57
CA VAL A 59 11.34 -8.46 3.40
C VAL A 59 9.95 -7.86 3.61
N MET A 60 9.85 -6.57 3.91
CA MET A 60 8.56 -5.90 4.13
C MET A 60 7.68 -5.91 2.87
N VAL A 61 8.26 -5.58 1.71
CA VAL A 61 7.54 -5.59 0.42
C VAL A 61 7.08 -7.01 0.08
N ARG A 62 7.96 -8.01 0.20
CA ARG A 62 7.60 -9.41 -0.07
C ARG A 62 6.45 -9.89 0.81
N VAL A 63 6.52 -9.63 2.12
CA VAL A 63 5.46 -10.05 3.06
C VAL A 63 4.13 -9.34 2.77
N ALA A 64 4.17 -8.07 2.38
CA ALA A 64 2.97 -7.34 1.96
C ALA A 64 2.34 -7.96 0.69
N GLN A 65 3.16 -8.32 -0.31
CA GLN A 65 2.69 -8.98 -1.54
C GLN A 65 2.12 -10.38 -1.24
N GLU A 66 2.83 -11.20 -0.45
CA GLU A 66 2.33 -12.52 -0.02
C GLU A 66 1.01 -12.42 0.76
N TYR A 67 0.82 -11.36 1.55
CA TYR A 67 -0.45 -11.12 2.24
C TYR A 67 -1.59 -10.89 1.24
N LEU A 68 -1.40 -9.99 0.26
CA LEU A 68 -2.40 -9.71 -0.77
C LEU A 68 -2.80 -10.99 -1.52
N GLU A 69 -1.82 -11.78 -1.94
CA GLU A 69 -2.04 -13.07 -2.62
C GLU A 69 -2.84 -14.05 -1.74
N LYS A 70 -2.43 -14.26 -0.48
CA LYS A 70 -3.12 -15.17 0.46
C LYS A 70 -4.54 -14.74 0.75
N MET A 71 -4.79 -13.44 0.80
CA MET A 71 -6.12 -12.86 1.02
C MET A 71 -6.96 -12.78 -0.26
N LYS A 72 -6.43 -13.22 -1.40
CA LYS A 72 -7.08 -13.15 -2.72
C LYS A 72 -7.42 -11.70 -3.13
N ILE A 73 -6.60 -10.75 -2.68
CA ILE A 73 -6.65 -9.36 -3.11
C ILE A 73 -5.71 -9.27 -4.31
N LEU A 74 -6.29 -9.43 -5.49
CA LEU A 74 -5.58 -9.50 -6.78
C LEU A 74 -5.93 -8.27 -7.62
N ASP A 75 -5.14 -8.03 -8.66
CA ASP A 75 -5.34 -6.93 -9.63
C ASP A 75 -5.41 -5.53 -8.98
N THR A 76 -4.57 -5.32 -7.95
CA THR A 76 -4.33 -4.04 -7.27
C THR A 76 -3.28 -3.18 -7.95
#